data_AF-A0A6L7T6S0-F1
#
_entry.id   AF-A0A6L7T6S0-F1
#
_cell.length_a   1.000
_cell.length_b   1.000
_cell.length_c   1.000
_cell.angle_alpha   90.00
_cell.angle_beta   90.00
_cell.angle_gamma   90.00
#
_symmetry.space_group_name_H-M   'P 1'
#
loop_
_entity.id
_entity.type
_entity.pdbx_description
1 polymer ?
#
loop_
_entity_poly.entity_id
_entity_poly.type
_entity_poly.pdbx_seq_one_letter_code
_entity_poly.pdbx_strand_id
1 'polypeptide(L)'
;MNPNEIKNQVLTENTAQGVLNHLKALESNRARMQTRWIWELLQNARDTSPDDGQRLVASVKYEQGELIFQHNGAKFKIKEIAHLIYHGSTKFEDEETIGQYGSGFLTTHLLSPTIDVSGQLEDGKFFKFCLTREIGSVKELSESMDRAWENFNDSQSEIPPSDFTTQFRYPVADDAADAVAEGLEMLKRCAPFVIVFNQEFSKIDITTPDEKISFKIVEPPHLQEDGLQEITVEESESRTLTTYISAKGEKTSVAVPLSTDDDRTCLPVEDVPRLFLGFPLIGTDNFSFPAASIALNSHQRKIAMACI
;
A
#
# COMPACT_ATOMS: atom_id res chain seq x y z
N MET A 1 4.94 39.68 6.56
CA MET A 1 4.98 38.67 5.49
C MET A 1 4.79 39.35 4.15
N ASN A 2 5.50 38.88 3.13
CA ASN A 2 5.29 39.32 1.75
C ASN A 2 4.01 38.68 1.15
N PRO A 3 3.46 39.18 0.04
CA PRO A 3 2.24 38.64 -0.55
C PRO A 3 2.28 37.14 -0.91
N ASN A 4 3.43 36.59 -1.27
CA ASN A 4 3.58 35.16 -1.57
C ASN A 4 3.56 34.31 -0.29
N GLU A 5 4.19 34.78 0.79
CA GLU A 5 4.12 34.13 2.11
C GLU A 5 2.67 34.06 2.62
N ILE A 6 1.92 35.15 2.51
CA ILE A 6 0.50 35.18 2.90
C ILE A 6 -0.32 34.22 2.03
N LYS A 7 -0.11 34.22 0.72
CA LYS A 7 -0.77 33.29 -0.19
C LYS A 7 -0.48 31.83 0.17
N ASN A 8 0.78 31.50 0.42
CA ASN A 8 1.19 30.14 0.79
C ASN A 8 0.59 29.72 2.13
N GLN A 9 0.62 30.59 3.14
CA GLN A 9 -0.02 30.33 4.43
C GLN A 9 -1.50 30.00 4.27
N VAL A 10 -2.26 30.80 3.51
CA VAL A 10 -3.68 30.55 3.27
C VAL A 10 -3.93 29.23 2.53
N LEU A 11 -3.06 28.87 1.58
CA LEU A 11 -3.15 27.59 0.88
C LEU A 11 -2.87 26.41 1.81
N THR A 12 -1.85 26.52 2.66
CA THR A 12 -1.53 25.52 3.69
C THR A 12 -2.70 25.35 4.66
N GLU A 13 -3.26 26.44 5.21
CA GLU A 13 -4.40 26.40 6.14
C GLU A 13 -5.63 25.73 5.53
N ASN A 14 -5.97 26.09 4.28
CA ASN A 14 -7.09 25.45 3.56
C ASN A 14 -6.86 23.94 3.38
N THR A 15 -5.63 23.54 3.09
CA THR A 15 -5.32 22.13 2.86
C THR A 15 -5.28 21.35 4.17
N ALA A 16 -4.73 21.94 5.24
CA ALA A 16 -4.79 21.41 6.60
C ALA A 16 -6.25 21.22 7.05
N GLN A 17 -7.15 22.15 6.74
CA GLN A 17 -8.58 21.98 7.04
C GLN A 17 -9.19 20.77 6.33
N GLY A 18 -8.82 20.54 5.06
CA GLY A 18 -9.24 19.35 4.30
C GLY A 18 -8.72 18.05 4.92
N VAL A 19 -7.43 18.02 5.25
CA VAL A 19 -6.78 16.88 5.92
C VAL A 19 -7.42 16.60 7.27
N LEU A 20 -7.68 17.62 8.10
CA LEU A 20 -8.33 17.47 9.40
C LEU A 20 -9.72 16.86 9.28
N ASN A 21 -10.52 17.30 8.31
CA ASN A 21 -11.85 16.73 8.07
C ASN A 21 -11.77 15.26 7.64
N HIS A 22 -10.79 14.91 6.81
CA HIS A 22 -10.56 13.54 6.38
C HIS A 22 -10.13 12.65 7.55
N LEU A 23 -9.21 13.10 8.40
CA LEU A 23 -8.78 12.36 9.60
C LEU A 23 -9.97 12.11 10.54
N LYS A 24 -10.84 13.10 10.77
CA LYS A 24 -12.07 12.92 11.57
C LYS A 24 -13.00 11.87 10.97
N ALA A 25 -13.14 11.84 9.65
CA ALA A 25 -13.96 10.85 8.96
C ALA A 25 -13.37 9.43 9.07
N LEU A 26 -12.04 9.29 8.94
CA LEU A 26 -11.33 8.03 9.15
C LEU A 26 -11.50 7.53 10.58
N GLU A 27 -11.31 8.40 11.57
CA GLU A 27 -11.44 8.07 12.99
C GLU A 27 -12.85 7.56 13.31
N SER A 28 -13.87 8.23 12.77
CA SER A 28 -15.28 7.84 12.94
C SER A 28 -15.60 6.48 12.31
N ASN A 29 -14.76 5.99 11.40
CA ASN A 29 -14.91 4.71 10.70
C ASN A 29 -13.77 3.73 11.01
N ARG A 30 -13.00 3.96 12.08
CA ARG A 30 -11.77 3.22 12.42
C ARG A 30 -11.95 1.71 12.29
N ALA A 31 -12.98 1.13 12.91
CA ALA A 31 -13.25 -0.31 12.88
C ALA A 31 -13.35 -0.90 11.46
N ARG A 32 -13.87 -0.14 10.48
CA ARG A 32 -13.96 -0.59 9.09
C ARG A 32 -12.65 -0.42 8.31
N MET A 33 -11.79 0.49 8.76
CA MET A 33 -10.55 0.88 8.06
C MET A 33 -9.29 0.23 8.65
N GLN A 34 -9.42 -0.46 9.79
CA GLN A 34 -8.31 -1.01 10.59
C GLN A 34 -7.40 -1.98 9.85
N THR A 35 -7.86 -2.70 8.83
CA THR A 35 -7.02 -3.60 8.01
C THR A 35 -6.65 -3.03 6.66
N ARG A 36 -7.13 -1.82 6.33
CA ARG A 36 -6.95 -1.22 5.00
C ARG A 36 -5.57 -0.60 4.80
N TRP A 37 -4.92 -0.19 5.89
CA TRP A 37 -3.62 0.51 5.84
C TRP A 37 -2.56 -0.26 5.03
N ILE A 38 -2.51 -1.59 5.16
CA ILE A 38 -1.47 -2.38 4.48
C ILE A 38 -1.67 -2.41 2.97
N TRP A 39 -2.93 -2.42 2.53
CA TRP A 39 -3.28 -2.35 1.11
C TRP A 39 -3.00 -0.98 0.53
N GLU A 40 -3.19 0.09 1.30
CA GLU A 40 -2.85 1.45 0.85
C GLU A 40 -1.32 1.63 0.73
N LEU A 41 -0.53 0.99 1.59
CA LEU A 41 0.93 0.98 1.50
C LEU A 41 1.45 0.16 0.31
N LEU A 42 0.92 -1.05 0.11
CA LEU A 42 1.26 -1.87 -1.06
C LEU A 42 0.79 -1.21 -2.36
N GLN A 43 -0.35 -0.54 -2.35
CA GLN A 43 -0.80 0.26 -3.48
C GLN A 43 0.17 1.40 -3.77
N ASN A 44 0.60 2.14 -2.74
CA ASN A 44 1.60 3.19 -2.92
C ASN A 44 2.90 2.65 -3.53
N ALA A 45 3.36 1.49 -3.10
CA ALA A 45 4.52 0.83 -3.70
C ALA A 45 4.29 0.46 -5.17
N ARG A 46 3.16 -0.20 -5.49
CA ARG A 46 2.81 -0.60 -6.87
C ARG A 46 2.72 0.57 -7.83
N ASP A 47 2.11 1.67 -7.38
CA ASP A 47 1.91 2.85 -8.21
C ASP A 47 3.23 3.60 -8.49
N THR A 48 4.31 3.20 -7.83
CA THR A 48 5.70 3.63 -8.08
C THR A 48 6.55 2.55 -8.77
N SER A 49 5.95 1.49 -9.33
CA SER A 49 6.71 0.47 -10.05
C SER A 49 7.57 1.12 -11.15
N PRO A 50 8.89 0.88 -11.19
CA PRO A 50 9.75 1.48 -12.19
C PRO A 50 9.50 0.84 -13.58
N ASP A 51 9.52 1.67 -14.62
CA ASP A 51 9.33 1.24 -16.01
C ASP A 51 10.58 0.58 -16.63
N ASP A 52 11.68 0.50 -15.88
CA ASP A 52 12.98 -0.02 -16.33
C ASP A 52 13.11 -1.55 -16.26
N GLY A 53 12.01 -2.24 -15.90
CA GLY A 53 11.95 -3.69 -15.77
C GLY A 53 12.42 -4.22 -14.40
N GLN A 54 12.84 -3.35 -13.47
CA GLN A 54 13.06 -3.76 -12.09
C GLN A 54 11.74 -4.15 -11.43
N ARG A 55 11.70 -5.34 -10.81
CA ARG A 55 10.52 -5.80 -10.07
C ARG A 55 10.50 -5.23 -8.65
N LEU A 56 9.30 -4.93 -8.17
CA LEU A 56 9.07 -4.43 -6.83
C LEU A 56 9.35 -5.49 -5.77
N VAL A 57 9.92 -5.04 -4.67
CA VAL A 57 10.11 -5.76 -3.43
C VAL A 57 9.52 -4.87 -2.35
N ALA A 58 8.55 -5.39 -1.61
CA ALA A 58 8.02 -4.74 -0.41
C ALA A 58 8.47 -5.49 0.84
N SER A 59 8.73 -4.76 1.91
CA SER A 59 9.07 -5.31 3.23
C SER A 59 8.21 -4.63 4.29
N VAL A 60 7.58 -5.44 5.14
CA VAL A 60 6.76 -5.00 6.25
C VAL A 60 7.33 -5.60 7.53
N LYS A 61 7.71 -4.76 8.48
CA LYS A 61 8.32 -5.20 9.73
C LYS A 61 7.57 -4.58 10.90
N TYR A 62 7.17 -5.38 11.88
CA TYR A 62 6.60 -4.88 13.13
C TYR A 62 7.37 -5.47 14.33
N GLU A 63 8.12 -4.64 15.04
CA GLU A 63 8.89 -5.05 16.22
C GLU A 63 8.99 -3.89 17.21
N GLN A 64 8.98 -4.18 18.52
CA GLN A 64 9.21 -3.19 19.58
C GLN A 64 8.30 -1.95 19.51
N GLY A 65 7.04 -2.12 19.08
CA GLY A 65 6.08 -1.03 18.93
C GLY A 65 6.34 -0.15 17.70
N GLU A 66 7.20 -0.57 16.77
CA GLU A 66 7.44 0.14 15.51
C GLU A 66 7.02 -0.72 14.33
N LEU A 67 6.15 -0.16 13.48
CA LEU A 67 5.85 -0.71 12.16
C LEU A 67 6.69 0.03 11.11
N ILE A 68 7.40 -0.72 10.27
CA ILE A 68 8.26 -0.20 9.21
C ILE A 68 7.81 -0.83 7.90
N PHE A 69 7.43 0.00 6.93
CA PHE A 69 7.15 -0.40 5.55
C PHE A 69 8.23 0.16 4.63
N GLN A 70 8.75 -0.68 3.74
CA GLN A 70 9.79 -0.31 2.78
C GLN A 70 9.47 -0.89 1.40
N HIS A 71 9.85 -0.18 0.35
CA HIS A 71 9.86 -0.72 -1.01
C HIS A 71 10.96 -0.11 -1.89
N ASN A 72 11.29 -0.79 -2.98
CA ASN A 72 12.32 -0.40 -3.96
C ASN A 72 11.71 0.22 -5.23
N GLY A 73 10.60 0.94 -5.09
CA GLY A 73 9.94 1.60 -6.22
C GLY A 73 10.74 2.78 -6.78
N ALA A 74 10.15 3.52 -7.70
CA ALA A 74 10.71 4.73 -8.26
C ALA A 74 11.09 5.74 -7.15
N LYS A 75 12.20 6.45 -7.38
CA LYS A 75 12.67 7.51 -6.49
C LYS A 75 11.71 8.70 -6.51
N PHE A 76 11.67 9.45 -5.41
CA PHE A 76 10.75 10.57 -5.24
C PHE A 76 11.13 11.78 -6.10
N LYS A 77 10.10 12.40 -6.68
CA LYS A 77 10.13 13.79 -7.13
C LYS A 77 9.84 14.72 -5.95
N ILE A 78 10.46 15.90 -5.94
CA ILE A 78 10.16 16.94 -4.94
C ILE A 78 8.66 17.27 -4.89
N LYS A 79 7.97 17.23 -6.04
CA LYS A 79 6.52 17.42 -6.11
C LYS A 79 5.74 16.33 -5.35
N GLU A 80 6.20 15.08 -5.38
CA GLU A 80 5.56 13.97 -4.66
C GLU A 80 5.76 14.12 -3.16
N ILE A 81 6.92 14.63 -2.72
CA ILE A 81 7.15 15.02 -1.32
C ILE A 81 6.18 16.12 -0.88
N ALA A 82 6.00 17.16 -1.72
CA ALA A 82 5.04 18.22 -1.43
C ALA A 82 3.60 17.67 -1.34
N HIS A 83 3.21 16.75 -2.23
CA HIS A 83 1.91 16.08 -2.15
C HIS A 83 1.78 15.21 -0.90
N LEU A 84 2.86 14.54 -0.47
CA LEU A 84 2.85 13.70 0.73
C LEU A 84 2.64 14.54 2.00
N ILE A 85 3.31 15.69 2.09
CA ILE A 85 3.26 16.60 3.24
C ILE A 85 1.93 17.37 3.25
N TYR A 86 1.66 18.11 2.17
CA TYR A 86 0.53 19.03 2.10
C TYR A 86 -0.75 18.36 1.64
N HIS A 87 -0.75 17.09 1.22
CA HIS A 87 -1.95 16.40 0.74
C HIS A 87 -2.62 17.07 -0.49
N GLY A 88 -1.83 17.80 -1.28
CA GLY A 88 -2.30 18.40 -2.53
C GLY A 88 -2.45 17.32 -3.60
N SER A 89 -3.62 16.71 -3.75
CA SER A 89 -3.85 15.84 -4.91
C SER A 89 -4.02 16.71 -6.16
N THR A 90 -3.27 16.43 -7.23
CA THR A 90 -3.42 17.07 -8.55
C THR A 90 -4.53 16.45 -9.39
N LYS A 91 -5.49 15.73 -8.80
CA LYS A 91 -6.54 15.02 -9.54
C LYS A 91 -7.94 15.35 -8.98
N PHE A 92 -8.24 16.64 -8.94
CA PHE A 92 -9.59 17.17 -8.64
C PHE A 92 -10.54 17.12 -9.86
N GLU A 93 -10.09 16.63 -11.01
CA GLU A 93 -10.95 16.41 -12.18
C GLU A 93 -11.32 14.91 -12.24
N ASP A 94 -12.34 14.51 -11.47
CA ASP A 94 -13.32 13.45 -11.80
C ASP A 94 -14.15 13.13 -10.54
N GLU A 95 -15.29 13.81 -10.39
CA GLU A 95 -16.24 13.70 -9.26
C GLU A 95 -16.96 12.33 -9.12
N GLU A 96 -16.58 11.30 -9.88
CA GLU A 96 -17.27 10.00 -9.85
C GLU A 96 -16.42 8.81 -9.36
N THR A 97 -15.20 9.02 -8.90
CA THR A 97 -14.37 7.94 -8.33
C THR A 97 -14.07 8.18 -6.85
N ILE A 98 -14.87 7.54 -5.98
CA ILE A 98 -14.49 7.29 -4.59
C ILE A 98 -13.22 6.42 -4.65
N GLY A 99 -12.06 7.06 -4.53
CA GLY A 99 -10.74 6.45 -4.73
C GLY A 99 -9.69 7.48 -5.15
N GLN A 100 -9.62 8.61 -4.43
CA GLN A 100 -8.63 9.65 -4.71
C GLN A 100 -7.25 9.20 -4.23
N TYR A 101 -6.31 9.14 -5.17
CA TYR A 101 -4.88 9.03 -4.88
C TYR A 101 -4.48 10.16 -3.92
N GLY A 102 -4.01 9.79 -2.73
CA GLY A 102 -3.73 10.68 -1.60
C GLY A 102 -4.46 10.28 -0.31
N SER A 103 -5.71 9.81 -0.39
CA SER A 103 -6.48 9.39 0.81
C SER A 103 -5.93 8.13 1.48
N GLY A 104 -5.32 7.26 0.67
CA GLY A 104 -4.75 5.98 1.14
C GLY A 104 -3.69 6.18 2.21
N PHE A 105 -2.72 7.06 1.94
CA PHE A 105 -1.67 7.40 2.91
C PHE A 105 -2.23 8.09 4.16
N LEU A 106 -3.35 8.81 4.06
CA LEU A 106 -4.00 9.36 5.25
C LEU A 106 -4.56 8.25 6.15
N THR A 107 -5.03 7.15 5.57
CA THR A 107 -5.53 5.97 6.30
C THR A 107 -4.46 5.37 7.20
N THR A 108 -3.18 5.42 6.82
CA THR A 108 -2.08 4.90 7.65
C THR A 108 -1.88 5.71 8.93
N HIS A 109 -2.42 6.93 9.03
CA HIS A 109 -2.36 7.72 10.26
C HIS A 109 -3.29 7.18 11.36
N LEU A 110 -4.17 6.22 11.03
CA LEU A 110 -4.90 5.45 12.04
C LEU A 110 -3.97 4.57 12.88
N LEU A 111 -2.81 4.17 12.35
CA LEU A 111 -1.81 3.39 13.08
C LEU A 111 -0.96 4.26 13.99
N SER A 112 -0.63 5.46 13.51
CA SER A 112 0.13 6.45 14.26
C SER A 112 -0.15 7.85 13.72
N PRO A 113 -0.40 8.84 14.59
CA PRO A 113 -0.50 10.23 14.15
C PRO A 113 0.83 10.75 13.60
N THR A 114 1.96 10.11 13.92
CA THR A 114 3.29 10.52 13.49
C THR A 114 3.93 9.46 12.60
N ILE A 115 4.50 9.89 11.48
CA ILE A 115 5.18 9.02 10.52
C ILE A 115 6.56 9.58 10.23
N ASP A 116 7.59 8.77 10.42
CA ASP A 116 8.93 9.03 9.95
C ASP A 116 9.04 8.57 8.48
N VAL A 117 9.20 9.53 7.57
CA VAL A 117 9.33 9.28 6.13
C VAL A 117 10.79 9.45 5.73
N SER A 118 11.33 8.50 4.98
CA SER A 118 12.65 8.63 4.38
C SER A 118 12.75 7.93 3.04
N GLY A 119 13.63 8.41 2.16
CA GLY A 119 13.78 7.83 0.83
C GLY A 119 14.82 8.52 -0.03
N GLN A 120 14.85 8.15 -1.31
CA GLN A 120 15.76 8.70 -2.32
C GLN A 120 15.02 9.64 -3.27
N LEU A 121 15.67 10.76 -3.62
CA LEU A 121 15.23 11.67 -4.68
C LEU A 121 15.80 11.23 -6.04
N GLU A 122 15.17 11.68 -7.13
CA GLU A 122 15.66 11.44 -8.50
C GLU A 122 17.09 11.98 -8.73
N ASP A 123 17.48 13.05 -8.02
CA ASP A 123 18.83 13.62 -8.07
C ASP A 123 19.88 12.80 -7.28
N GLY A 124 19.46 11.69 -6.68
CA GLY A 124 20.32 10.74 -5.95
C GLY A 124 20.49 11.05 -4.46
N LYS A 125 19.97 12.18 -3.96
CA LYS A 125 20.06 12.50 -2.53
C LYS A 125 19.10 11.67 -1.70
N PHE A 126 19.47 11.44 -0.46
CA PHE A 126 18.59 10.89 0.56
C PHE A 126 17.90 12.02 1.33
N PHE A 127 16.68 11.78 1.78
CA PHE A 127 15.95 12.68 2.68
C PHE A 127 15.32 11.92 3.83
N LYS A 128 15.05 12.63 4.92
CA LYS A 128 14.21 12.17 6.03
C LYS A 128 13.43 13.34 6.62
N PHE A 129 12.14 13.16 6.84
CA PHE A 129 11.36 14.09 7.65
C PHE A 129 10.33 13.34 8.49
N CYS A 130 9.82 14.04 9.51
CA CYS A 130 8.74 13.55 10.35
C CYS A 130 7.46 14.30 9.97
N LEU A 131 6.37 13.54 9.77
CA LEU A 131 5.06 14.06 9.44
C LEU A 131 4.08 13.71 10.57
N THR A 132 3.63 14.72 11.30
CA THR A 132 2.64 14.56 12.37
C THR A 132 1.30 15.14 11.95
N ARG A 133 0.24 14.33 12.05
CA ARG A 133 -1.14 14.73 11.79
C ARG A 133 -2.05 14.31 12.93
N GLU A 134 -2.05 15.10 13.99
CA GLU A 134 -2.96 14.94 15.11
C GLU A 134 -4.31 15.63 14.84
N ILE A 135 -5.39 15.05 15.36
CA ILE A 135 -6.72 15.66 15.30
C ILE A 135 -6.80 16.78 16.34
N GLY A 136 -6.27 17.94 15.98
CA GLY A 136 -6.29 19.15 16.79
C GLY A 136 -6.93 20.31 16.04
N SER A 137 -6.21 21.44 16.00
CA SER A 137 -6.59 22.63 15.24
C SER A 137 -5.98 22.65 13.84
N VAL A 138 -6.61 23.37 12.92
CA VAL A 138 -6.05 23.65 11.57
C VAL A 138 -4.68 24.31 11.66
N LYS A 139 -4.50 25.19 12.64
CA LYS A 139 -3.25 25.92 12.85
C LYS A 139 -2.11 24.96 13.20
N GLU A 140 -2.30 24.10 14.19
CA GLU A 140 -1.28 23.12 14.60
C GLU A 140 -0.91 22.16 13.46
N LEU A 141 -1.91 21.73 12.68
CA LEU A 141 -1.70 20.87 11.52
C LEU A 141 -0.94 21.59 10.40
N SER A 142 -1.25 22.86 10.15
CA SER A 142 -0.54 23.70 9.17
C SER A 142 0.92 23.89 9.57
N GLU A 143 1.16 24.25 10.83
CA GLU A 143 2.51 24.39 11.38
C GLU A 143 3.29 23.05 11.32
N SER A 144 2.60 21.91 11.51
CA SER A 144 3.22 20.58 11.36
C SER A 144 3.63 20.29 9.93
N MET A 145 2.80 20.65 8.94
CA MET A 145 3.13 20.49 7.52
C MET A 145 4.33 21.37 7.12
N ASP A 146 4.37 22.61 7.58
CA ASP A 146 5.49 23.53 7.31
C ASP A 146 6.79 23.04 7.95
N ARG A 147 6.74 22.57 9.21
CA ARG A 147 7.89 21.93 9.86
C ARG A 147 8.37 20.68 9.10
N ALA A 148 7.45 19.87 8.58
CA ALA A 148 7.82 18.69 7.79
C ALA A 148 8.54 19.10 6.48
N TRP A 149 8.11 20.19 5.84
CA TRP A 149 8.76 20.73 4.65
C TRP A 149 10.15 21.29 4.95
N GLU A 150 10.31 22.03 6.05
CA GLU A 150 11.61 22.51 6.53
C GLU A 150 12.56 21.35 6.82
N ASN A 151 12.11 20.36 7.62
CA ASN A 151 12.87 19.14 7.92
C ASN A 151 13.30 18.41 6.65
N PHE A 152 12.41 18.28 5.66
CA PHE A 152 12.75 17.68 4.38
C PHE A 152 13.91 18.42 3.70
N ASN A 153 13.84 19.75 3.59
CA ASN A 153 14.89 20.55 2.96
C ASN A 153 16.22 20.44 3.69
N ASP A 154 16.20 20.46 5.03
CA ASP A 154 17.40 20.42 5.87
C ASP A 154 18.05 19.02 5.95
N SER A 155 17.28 17.96 5.70
CA SER A 155 17.76 16.58 5.80
C SER A 155 18.52 16.07 4.56
N GLN A 156 18.45 16.80 3.45
CA GLN A 156 18.98 16.31 2.17
C GLN A 156 20.50 16.11 2.26
N SER A 157 20.94 14.89 2.00
CA SER A 157 22.34 14.51 2.15
C SER A 157 22.75 13.43 1.17
N GLU A 158 24.06 13.33 0.95
CA GLU A 158 24.69 12.22 0.24
C GLU A 158 24.85 11.05 1.24
N ILE A 159 24.07 9.98 1.09
CA ILE A 159 24.01 8.84 2.02
C ILE A 159 23.95 7.51 1.22
N PRO A 160 24.42 6.38 1.79
CA PRO A 160 24.86 5.18 1.06
C PRO A 160 23.78 4.44 0.27
N PRO A 161 24.18 3.44 -0.54
CA PRO A 161 23.27 2.54 -1.21
C PRO A 161 22.32 1.86 -0.20
N SER A 162 21.02 1.93 -0.50
CA SER A 162 19.97 1.18 0.17
C SER A 162 19.23 0.37 -0.88
N ASP A 163 18.88 -0.87 -0.54
CA ASP A 163 18.07 -1.74 -1.40
C ASP A 163 16.63 -1.21 -1.54
N PHE A 164 16.20 -0.34 -0.62
CA PHE A 164 14.91 0.33 -0.64
C PHE A 164 15.05 1.82 -0.93
N THR A 165 14.16 2.33 -1.77
CA THR A 165 14.08 3.74 -2.18
C THR A 165 13.10 4.53 -1.33
N THR A 166 12.17 3.85 -0.65
CA THR A 166 11.14 4.44 0.21
C THR A 166 11.03 3.68 1.51
N GLN A 167 10.86 4.41 2.62
CA GLN A 167 10.55 3.88 3.94
C GLN A 167 9.54 4.77 4.66
N PHE A 168 8.53 4.14 5.25
CA PHE A 168 7.62 4.73 6.22
C PHE A 168 7.77 3.99 7.55
N ARG A 169 8.04 4.73 8.63
CA ARG A 169 8.14 4.21 9.99
C ARG A 169 7.05 4.82 10.86
N TYR A 170 6.30 3.96 11.53
CA TYR A 170 5.15 4.28 12.36
C TYR A 170 5.47 3.85 13.81
N PRO A 171 5.62 4.80 14.74
CA PRO A 171 5.56 4.51 16.17
C PRO A 171 4.12 4.12 16.51
N VAL A 172 3.86 2.83 16.76
CA VAL A 172 2.53 2.29 16.99
C VAL A 172 2.23 2.37 18.48
N ALA A 173 1.14 3.05 18.83
CA ALA A 173 0.63 3.08 20.19
C ALA A 173 -0.11 1.78 20.54
N ASP A 174 -0.24 1.47 21.83
CA ASP A 174 -0.84 0.21 22.31
C ASP A 174 -2.27 -0.01 21.78
N ASP A 175 -3.05 1.05 21.59
CA ASP A 175 -4.43 1.00 21.08
C ASP A 175 -4.53 0.70 19.57
N ALA A 176 -3.41 0.79 18.84
CA ALA A 176 -3.30 0.46 17.42
C ALA A 176 -2.60 -0.89 17.17
N ALA A 177 -2.03 -1.53 18.19
CA ALA A 177 -1.28 -2.77 18.06
C ALA A 177 -2.13 -3.91 17.47
N ASP A 178 -3.37 -4.06 17.94
CA ASP A 178 -4.30 -5.08 17.43
C ASP A 178 -4.60 -4.88 15.93
N ALA A 179 -4.78 -3.62 15.50
CA ALA A 179 -5.03 -3.30 14.09
C ALA A 179 -3.81 -3.60 13.20
N VAL A 180 -2.59 -3.43 13.73
CA VAL A 180 -1.37 -3.85 13.04
C VAL A 180 -1.29 -5.36 12.94
N ALA A 181 -1.54 -6.09 14.05
CA ALA A 181 -1.52 -7.55 14.08
C ALA A 181 -2.54 -8.15 13.10
N GLU A 182 -3.79 -7.67 13.11
CA GLU A 182 -4.83 -8.10 12.18
C GLU A 182 -4.47 -7.81 10.71
N GLY A 183 -3.88 -6.65 10.43
CA GLY A 183 -3.43 -6.27 9.09
C GLY A 183 -2.30 -7.18 8.59
N LEU A 184 -1.34 -7.53 9.45
CA LEU A 184 -0.24 -8.45 9.12
C LEU A 184 -0.74 -9.88 8.91
N GLU A 185 -1.67 -10.36 9.73
CA GLU A 185 -2.27 -11.69 9.58
C GLU A 185 -3.08 -11.78 8.28
N MET A 186 -3.82 -10.73 7.93
CA MET A 186 -4.51 -10.65 6.64
C MET A 186 -3.52 -10.59 5.47
N LEU A 187 -2.41 -9.86 5.63
CA LEU A 187 -1.36 -9.80 4.63
C LEU A 187 -0.76 -11.18 4.37
N LYS A 188 -0.39 -11.94 5.42
CA LYS A 188 0.16 -13.29 5.29
C LYS A 188 -0.75 -14.20 4.46
N ARG A 189 -2.05 -14.21 4.76
CA ARG A 189 -3.04 -15.01 4.02
C ARG A 189 -3.21 -14.57 2.57
N CYS A 190 -3.24 -13.27 2.31
CA CYS A 190 -3.55 -12.73 0.99
C CYS A 190 -2.31 -12.54 0.09
N ALA A 191 -1.09 -12.53 0.64
CA ALA A 191 0.14 -12.22 -0.08
C ALA A 191 0.35 -13.06 -1.35
N PRO A 192 0.06 -14.39 -1.37
CA PRO A 192 0.16 -15.17 -2.60
C PRO A 192 -0.73 -14.64 -3.72
N PHE A 193 -2.00 -14.36 -3.44
CA PHE A 193 -2.92 -13.79 -4.43
C PHE A 193 -2.57 -12.35 -4.80
N VAL A 194 -2.09 -11.54 -3.86
CA VAL A 194 -1.62 -10.18 -4.13
C VAL A 194 -0.50 -10.19 -5.15
N ILE A 195 0.48 -11.09 -5.01
CA ILE A 195 1.61 -11.24 -5.94
C ILE A 195 1.14 -11.80 -7.29
N VAL A 196 0.23 -12.78 -7.29
CA VAL A 196 -0.35 -13.35 -8.52
C VAL A 196 -1.06 -12.28 -9.36
N PHE A 197 -1.82 -11.38 -8.71
CA PHE A 197 -2.56 -10.33 -9.39
C PHE A 197 -1.76 -9.04 -9.64
N ASN A 198 -0.71 -8.78 -8.88
CA ASN A 198 0.16 -7.60 -9.00
C ASN A 198 1.60 -8.07 -9.26
N GLN A 199 1.83 -8.58 -10.47
CA GLN A 199 3.10 -9.19 -10.87
C GLN A 199 4.26 -8.19 -10.95
N GLU A 200 4.00 -6.89 -10.77
CA GLU A 200 5.02 -5.89 -10.49
C GLU A 200 5.84 -6.28 -9.24
N PHE A 201 5.17 -6.84 -8.22
CA PHE A 201 5.85 -7.42 -7.06
C PHE A 201 6.51 -8.74 -7.43
N SER A 202 7.83 -8.81 -7.20
CA SER A 202 8.59 -10.06 -7.18
C SER A 202 8.59 -10.71 -5.81
N LYS A 203 8.49 -9.91 -4.75
CA LYS A 203 8.62 -10.36 -3.37
C LYS A 203 7.90 -9.46 -2.37
N ILE A 204 7.25 -10.07 -1.38
CA ILE A 204 6.74 -9.40 -0.18
C ILE A 204 7.34 -10.10 1.04
N ASP A 205 8.14 -9.36 1.81
CA ASP A 205 8.71 -9.83 3.08
C ASP A 205 7.88 -9.31 4.26
N ILE A 206 7.62 -10.18 5.24
CA ILE A 206 6.94 -9.85 6.48
C ILE A 206 7.80 -10.32 7.65
N THR A 207 8.06 -9.44 8.60
CA THR A 207 8.85 -9.75 9.80
C THR A 207 8.10 -9.27 11.04
N THR A 208 7.84 -10.19 11.96
CA THR A 208 7.31 -9.91 13.30
C THR A 208 8.33 -10.40 14.34
N PRO A 209 8.11 -10.18 15.64
CA PRO A 209 9.03 -10.71 16.65
C PRO A 209 9.10 -12.25 16.65
N ASP A 210 8.02 -12.90 16.20
CA ASP A 210 7.85 -14.35 16.25
C ASP A 210 8.20 -15.03 14.93
N GLU A 211 8.04 -14.35 13.80
CA GLU A 211 8.12 -14.97 12.47
C GLU A 211 8.84 -14.09 11.44
N LYS A 212 9.45 -14.75 10.46
CA LYS A 212 9.97 -14.10 9.26
C LYS A 212 9.58 -14.92 8.03
N ILE A 213 8.65 -14.36 7.26
CA ILE A 213 8.04 -15.01 6.12
C ILE A 213 8.24 -14.15 4.86
N SER A 214 8.48 -14.82 3.75
CA SER A 214 8.67 -14.19 2.44
C SER A 214 7.82 -14.92 1.42
N PHE A 215 7.09 -14.15 0.62
CA PHE A 215 6.34 -14.64 -0.53
C PHE A 215 7.03 -14.15 -1.79
N LYS A 216 7.46 -15.07 -2.66
CA LYS A 216 8.18 -14.72 -3.90
C LYS A 216 7.70 -15.52 -5.09
N ILE A 217 7.74 -14.91 -6.27
CA ILE A 217 7.57 -15.64 -7.53
C ILE A 217 8.87 -16.39 -7.83
N VAL A 218 8.80 -17.71 -7.98
CA VAL A 218 9.99 -18.57 -8.18
C VAL A 218 10.52 -18.48 -9.60
N GLU A 219 9.62 -18.38 -10.59
CA GLU A 219 9.95 -18.29 -12.00
C GLU A 219 9.08 -17.24 -12.69
N PRO A 220 9.57 -16.56 -13.73
CA PRO A 220 8.74 -15.67 -14.52
C PRO A 220 7.46 -16.38 -14.97
N PRO A 221 6.29 -15.75 -14.79
CA PRO A 221 5.02 -16.34 -15.18
C PRO A 221 5.03 -16.87 -16.62
N HIS A 222 4.67 -18.13 -16.81
CA HIS A 222 4.65 -18.76 -18.12
C HIS A 222 3.24 -18.66 -18.74
N LEU A 223 3.14 -18.04 -19.91
CA LEU A 223 1.89 -18.00 -20.68
C LEU A 223 1.78 -19.27 -21.53
N GLN A 224 0.70 -20.00 -21.34
CA GLN A 224 0.37 -21.19 -22.12
C GLN A 224 -0.36 -20.83 -23.42
N GLU A 225 -0.38 -21.77 -24.36
CA GLU A 225 -0.99 -21.59 -25.68
C GLU A 225 -2.49 -21.28 -25.63
N ASP A 226 -3.17 -21.68 -24.56
CA ASP A 226 -4.59 -21.44 -24.31
C ASP A 226 -4.89 -20.08 -23.65
N GLY A 227 -3.87 -19.26 -23.40
CA GLY A 227 -3.98 -17.95 -22.77
C GLY A 227 -4.04 -17.99 -21.24
N LEU A 228 -3.86 -19.17 -20.62
CA LEU A 228 -3.67 -19.31 -19.18
C LEU A 228 -2.23 -18.99 -18.79
N GLN A 229 -2.06 -18.49 -17.57
CA GLN A 229 -0.76 -18.19 -17.00
C GLN A 229 -0.55 -19.02 -15.74
N GLU A 230 0.56 -19.75 -15.67
CA GLU A 230 0.97 -20.44 -14.46
C GLU A 230 1.96 -19.60 -13.66
N ILE A 231 1.69 -19.47 -12.36
CA ILE A 231 2.48 -18.65 -11.44
C ILE A 231 2.72 -19.46 -10.18
N THR A 232 3.99 -19.74 -9.89
CA THR A 232 4.38 -20.44 -8.66
C THR A 232 4.90 -19.44 -7.64
N VAL A 233 4.25 -19.43 -6.47
CA VAL A 233 4.64 -18.63 -5.32
C VAL A 233 5.28 -19.54 -4.29
N GLU A 234 6.48 -19.18 -3.83
CA GLU A 234 7.12 -19.81 -2.67
C GLU A 234 6.83 -19.00 -1.42
N GLU A 235 6.45 -19.71 -0.36
CA GLU A 235 6.43 -19.22 1.01
C GLU A 235 7.66 -19.74 1.77
N SER A 236 8.52 -18.84 2.25
CA SER A 236 9.84 -19.24 2.76
C SER A 236 9.82 -20.01 4.08
N GLU A 237 8.85 -19.73 4.96
CA GLU A 237 8.81 -20.28 6.31
C GLU A 237 8.38 -21.75 6.30
N SER A 238 7.25 -22.06 5.68
CA SER A 238 6.80 -23.43 5.45
C SER A 238 7.56 -24.15 4.33
N ARG A 239 8.33 -23.42 3.51
CA ARG A 239 8.97 -23.89 2.27
C ARG A 239 7.95 -24.50 1.30
N THR A 240 6.73 -23.97 1.33
CA THR A 240 5.64 -24.43 0.49
C THR A 240 5.72 -23.74 -0.88
N LEU A 241 5.52 -24.52 -1.93
CA LEU A 241 5.34 -24.03 -3.29
C LEU A 241 3.88 -24.23 -3.68
N THR A 242 3.20 -23.13 -3.98
CA THR A 242 1.81 -23.17 -4.46
C THR A 242 1.78 -22.62 -5.88
N THR A 243 1.27 -23.44 -6.80
CA THR A 243 1.08 -23.03 -8.20
C THR A 243 -0.34 -22.50 -8.37
N TYR A 244 -0.47 -21.36 -9.03
CA TYR A 244 -1.73 -20.75 -9.38
C TYR A 244 -1.91 -20.77 -10.89
N ILE A 245 -3.09 -21.15 -11.35
CA ILE A 245 -3.52 -20.85 -12.73
C ILE A 245 -4.26 -19.53 -12.68
N SER A 246 -3.82 -18.59 -13.52
CA SER A 246 -4.52 -17.35 -13.77
C SER A 246 -5.02 -17.26 -15.21
N ALA A 247 -6.27 -16.84 -15.36
CA ALA A 247 -6.87 -16.50 -16.64
C ALA A 247 -7.09 -14.99 -16.71
N LYS A 248 -6.52 -14.33 -17.73
CA LYS A 248 -6.64 -12.89 -17.92
C LYS A 248 -7.62 -12.57 -19.05
N GLY A 249 -8.77 -12.00 -18.70
CA GLY A 249 -9.73 -11.45 -19.65
C GLY A 249 -9.49 -9.96 -19.90
N GLU A 250 -10.35 -9.34 -20.72
CA GLU A 250 -10.24 -7.90 -21.04
C GLU A 250 -10.46 -6.98 -19.83
N LYS A 251 -11.30 -7.39 -18.88
CA LYS A 251 -11.76 -6.55 -17.76
C LYS A 251 -11.50 -7.15 -16.39
N THR A 252 -11.22 -8.45 -16.33
CA THR A 252 -11.09 -9.21 -15.09
C THR A 252 -10.02 -10.27 -15.28
N SER A 253 -9.27 -10.55 -14.21
CA SER A 253 -8.47 -11.78 -14.13
C SER A 253 -8.99 -12.66 -13.01
N VAL A 254 -8.88 -13.97 -13.18
CA VAL A 254 -9.27 -14.96 -12.18
C VAL A 254 -8.04 -15.79 -11.87
N ALA A 255 -7.87 -16.20 -10.61
CA ALA A 255 -6.83 -17.12 -10.20
C ALA A 255 -7.37 -18.19 -9.25
N VAL A 256 -6.86 -19.41 -9.42
CA VAL A 256 -7.13 -20.56 -8.56
C VAL A 256 -5.82 -21.26 -8.20
N PRO A 257 -5.65 -21.70 -6.94
CA PRO A 257 -4.52 -22.54 -6.56
C PRO A 257 -4.72 -23.95 -7.12
N LEU A 258 -3.61 -24.62 -7.45
CA LEU A 258 -3.58 -26.01 -7.90
C LEU A 258 -2.96 -26.91 -6.85
N SER A 259 -3.41 -28.17 -6.82
CA SER A 259 -2.75 -29.24 -6.08
C SER A 259 -1.38 -29.53 -6.69
N THR A 260 -0.49 -30.03 -5.84
CA THR A 260 0.85 -30.48 -6.22
C THR A 260 0.89 -31.93 -6.71
N ASP A 261 -0.26 -32.59 -6.79
CA ASP A 261 -0.40 -33.94 -7.33
C ASP A 261 -0.42 -33.95 -8.87
N ASP A 262 -0.21 -35.14 -9.45
CA ASP A 262 -0.14 -35.35 -10.90
C ASP A 262 -1.45 -34.96 -11.62
N ASP A 263 -2.58 -35.00 -10.91
CA ASP A 263 -3.92 -34.71 -11.45
C ASP A 263 -4.21 -33.19 -11.53
N ARG A 264 -3.36 -32.33 -10.94
CA ARG A 264 -3.41 -30.86 -10.99
C ARG A 264 -4.82 -30.30 -10.74
N THR A 265 -5.48 -30.80 -9.71
CA THR A 265 -6.83 -30.38 -9.33
C THR A 265 -6.84 -28.95 -8.77
N CYS A 266 -7.91 -28.20 -9.03
CA CYS A 266 -8.08 -26.89 -8.42
C CYS A 266 -8.35 -27.04 -6.91
N LEU A 267 -7.52 -26.40 -6.10
CA LEU A 267 -7.70 -26.31 -4.65
C LEU A 267 -8.75 -25.25 -4.32
N PRO A 268 -9.50 -25.43 -3.21
CA PRO A 268 -10.41 -24.40 -2.75
C PRO A 268 -9.63 -23.15 -2.36
N VAL A 269 -10.19 -21.99 -2.69
CA VAL A 269 -9.74 -20.73 -2.12
C VAL A 269 -10.39 -20.65 -0.74
N GLU A 270 -9.63 -20.60 0.35
CA GLU A 270 -10.17 -20.54 1.72
C GLU A 270 -9.53 -19.36 2.47
N ASP A 271 -10.26 -18.78 3.43
CA ASP A 271 -9.77 -17.74 4.35
C ASP A 271 -9.16 -16.47 3.72
N VAL A 272 -9.46 -16.21 2.44
CA VAL A 272 -9.08 -14.99 1.72
C VAL A 272 -10.28 -14.37 0.98
N PRO A 273 -10.30 -13.03 0.79
CA PRO A 273 -11.30 -12.36 -0.03
C PRO A 273 -11.38 -12.94 -1.45
N ARG A 274 -12.58 -13.01 -2.04
CA ARG A 274 -12.77 -13.48 -3.42
C ARG A 274 -12.65 -12.39 -4.46
N LEU A 275 -12.89 -11.15 -4.07
CA LEU A 275 -12.85 -10.01 -4.97
C LEU A 275 -11.66 -9.12 -4.64
N PHE A 276 -10.97 -8.69 -5.68
CA PHE A 276 -9.82 -7.80 -5.63
C PHE A 276 -10.06 -6.61 -6.56
N LEU A 277 -9.59 -5.46 -6.14
CA LEU A 277 -9.55 -4.26 -6.95
C LEU A 277 -8.18 -3.60 -6.78
N GLY A 278 -7.21 -4.10 -7.54
CA GLY A 278 -5.79 -3.92 -7.21
C GLY A 278 -5.37 -4.78 -6.03
N PHE A 279 -6.04 -4.63 -4.88
CA PHE A 279 -5.78 -5.35 -3.63
C PHE A 279 -7.09 -5.97 -3.08
N PRO A 280 -7.03 -6.84 -2.06
CA PRO A 280 -8.22 -7.55 -1.58
C PRO A 280 -9.34 -6.61 -1.13
N LEU A 281 -10.57 -6.90 -1.56
CA LEU A 281 -11.77 -6.23 -1.07
C LEU A 281 -12.28 -6.98 0.17
N ILE A 282 -11.89 -6.48 1.35
CA ILE A 282 -12.20 -7.11 2.64
C ILE A 282 -13.72 -7.29 2.82
N GLY A 283 -14.11 -8.44 3.38
CA GLY A 283 -15.50 -8.84 3.58
C GLY A 283 -16.12 -9.63 2.43
N THR A 284 -15.33 -9.97 1.40
CA THR A 284 -15.76 -10.81 0.26
C THR A 284 -15.30 -12.26 0.36
N ASP A 285 -14.88 -12.70 1.55
CA ASP A 285 -14.48 -14.07 1.89
C ASP A 285 -15.65 -15.07 1.74
N ASN A 286 -16.87 -14.66 2.12
CA ASN A 286 -18.09 -15.46 1.98
C ASN A 286 -18.80 -15.32 0.63
N PHE A 287 -18.19 -14.60 -0.33
CA PHE A 287 -18.77 -14.50 -1.66
C PHE A 287 -18.73 -15.87 -2.34
N SER A 288 -19.89 -16.35 -2.81
CA SER A 288 -20.06 -17.70 -3.38
C SER A 288 -19.43 -17.83 -4.77
N PHE A 289 -18.11 -17.73 -4.84
CA PHE A 289 -17.32 -17.91 -6.04
C PHE A 289 -16.09 -18.79 -5.72
N PRO A 290 -15.82 -19.85 -6.51
CA PRO A 290 -14.79 -20.85 -6.19
C PRO A 290 -13.36 -20.38 -6.46
N ALA A 291 -13.18 -19.15 -6.94
CA ALA A 291 -11.89 -18.59 -7.34
C ALA A 291 -11.70 -17.18 -6.77
N ALA A 292 -10.46 -16.68 -6.75
CA ALA A 292 -10.20 -15.27 -6.53
C ALA A 292 -10.26 -14.52 -7.87
N SER A 293 -10.79 -13.30 -7.88
CA SER A 293 -10.88 -12.49 -9.09
C SER A 293 -10.48 -11.04 -8.83
N ILE A 294 -9.82 -10.42 -9.81
CA ILE A 294 -9.42 -9.01 -9.79
C ILE A 294 -10.05 -8.25 -10.95
N ALA A 295 -10.69 -7.12 -10.66
CA ALA A 295 -11.12 -6.19 -11.69
C ALA A 295 -9.92 -5.36 -12.18
N LEU A 296 -9.75 -5.28 -13.51
CA LEU A 296 -8.57 -4.67 -14.14
C LEU A 296 -8.72 -3.15 -14.36
N ASN A 297 -9.93 -2.58 -14.26
CA ASN A 297 -10.18 -1.15 -14.53
C ASN A 297 -10.92 -0.42 -13.38
N SER A 298 -10.49 0.80 -13.08
CA SER A 298 -11.03 1.68 -12.02
C SER A 298 -12.52 2.03 -12.18
N HIS A 299 -13.00 2.12 -13.42
CA HIS A 299 -14.39 2.47 -13.75
C HIS A 299 -15.42 1.40 -13.31
N GLN A 300 -14.99 0.18 -12.96
CA GLN A 300 -15.87 -0.92 -12.56
C GLN A 300 -15.97 -1.14 -11.04
N ARG A 301 -15.43 -0.22 -10.22
CA ARG A 301 -15.70 -0.15 -8.76
C ARG A 301 -17.19 -0.33 -8.42
N LYS A 302 -18.08 0.24 -9.25
CA LYS A 302 -19.54 0.20 -9.05
C LYS A 302 -20.13 -1.22 -9.15
N ILE A 303 -19.56 -2.14 -9.92
CA ILE A 303 -20.10 -3.51 -10.06
C ILE A 303 -19.67 -4.37 -8.86
N ALA A 304 -18.40 -4.29 -8.44
CA ALA A 304 -17.91 -5.00 -7.25
C ALA A 304 -18.59 -4.50 -5.96
N MET A 305 -18.88 -3.20 -5.87
CA MET A 305 -19.63 -2.63 -4.74
C MET A 305 -21.15 -2.87 -4.79
N ALA A 306 -21.72 -3.20 -5.95
CA ALA A 306 -23.16 -3.54 -6.06
C ALA A 306 -23.47 -4.99 -5.69
N CYS A 307 -22.44 -5.84 -5.54
CA CYS A 307 -22.56 -7.23 -5.12
C CYS A 307 -22.38 -7.44 -3.61
N ILE A 308 -22.22 -6.36 -2.83
CA ILE A 308 -22.13 -6.31 -1.36
C ILE A 308 -23.31 -5.47 -0.86
#